data_AF-B0WG60-F1
#
_entry.id   AF-B0WG60-F1
#
_cell.length_a   1.000
_cell.length_b   1.000
_cell.length_c   1.000
_cell.angle_alpha   90.00
_cell.angle_beta   90.00
_cell.angle_gamma   90.00
#
_symmetry.space_group_name_H-M   'P 1'
#
loop_
_entity.id
_entity.type
_entity.pdbx_description
1 polymer ?
#
loop_
_entity_poly.entity_id
_entity_poly.type
_entity_poly.pdbx_seq_one_letter_code
_entity_poly.pdbx_strand_id
1 'polypeptide(L)'
;MVAKQRASVKWLLSKAYNNRVPEFLKDPFYRDHEGLDHLKPQIVVGLGNASIYCQVLSNIYSDPNYQSLNHWSILQTLSRKGVPLNESPDLPLTETVLIQTNPLRINAHMTVIEAMMVLYAKEVASSGRISSALERISGRSTSQPAQHHEAALLGWVSHVCSALKRRIDYEQANGGGGGSGSGGGPAVDEYGQRLPSPDIPPLRDFRELCDGVCLAYLISYYCPKLVPWPSVHFNHVPTIEDSIHNILIVSNFSERNLPYSVFHMTPEDITYMRGAMKQNLVVLLADLFNVFEIHPAKCVCYPGMEQQQVTGE
;
A
#
# COMPACT_ATOMS: atom_id res chain seq x y z
N MET A 1 10.66 -5.75 -15.76
CA MET A 1 11.11 -4.34 -15.76
C MET A 1 9.95 -3.39 -16.08
N VAL A 2 9.22 -3.63 -17.18
CA VAL A 2 8.05 -2.82 -17.58
C VAL A 2 6.97 -2.75 -16.49
N ALA A 3 6.63 -3.86 -15.83
CA ALA A 3 5.61 -3.87 -14.78
C ALA A 3 5.96 -2.98 -13.57
N LYS A 4 7.20 -3.10 -13.05
CA LYS A 4 7.74 -2.21 -12.00
C LYS A 4 7.66 -0.76 -12.41
N GLN A 5 8.16 -0.42 -13.61
CA GLN A 5 8.10 0.93 -14.14
C GLN A 5 6.66 1.46 -14.18
N ARG A 6 5.72 0.65 -14.69
CA ARG A 6 4.31 1.01 -14.79
C ARG A 6 3.66 1.26 -13.43
N ALA A 7 3.87 0.36 -12.48
CA ALA A 7 3.33 0.50 -11.13
C ALA A 7 3.93 1.70 -10.38
N SER A 8 5.24 1.91 -10.49
CA SER A 8 5.92 3.03 -9.83
C SER A 8 5.54 4.39 -10.42
N VAL A 9 5.36 4.48 -11.75
CA VAL A 9 4.88 5.71 -12.39
C VAL A 9 3.42 5.99 -12.04
N LYS A 10 2.55 4.96 -12.01
CA LYS A 10 1.16 5.12 -11.52
C LYS A 10 1.12 5.67 -10.09
N TRP A 11 1.94 5.11 -9.20
CA TRP A 11 2.08 5.60 -7.83
C TRP A 11 2.59 7.05 -7.78
N LEU A 12 3.64 7.37 -8.56
CA LEU A 12 4.21 8.71 -8.62
C LEU A 12 3.17 9.76 -9.03
N LEU A 13 2.40 9.46 -10.08
CA LEU A 13 1.33 10.33 -10.55
C LEU A 13 0.23 10.46 -9.49
N SER A 14 -0.14 9.36 -8.82
CA SER A 14 -1.08 9.41 -7.70
C SER A 14 -0.63 10.42 -6.65
N LYS A 15 0.65 10.37 -6.22
CA LYS A 15 1.18 11.34 -5.24
C LYS A 15 1.31 12.75 -5.80
N ALA A 16 1.68 12.93 -7.05
CA ALA A 16 1.75 14.26 -7.67
C ALA A 16 0.36 14.92 -7.77
N TYR A 17 -0.67 14.17 -8.12
CA TYR A 17 -2.02 14.75 -8.26
C TYR A 17 -2.86 14.65 -6.97
N ASN A 18 -2.24 14.42 -5.81
CA ASN A 18 -2.92 14.24 -4.53
C ASN A 18 -4.09 13.21 -4.63
N ASN A 19 -3.79 12.09 -5.27
CA ASN A 19 -4.65 10.97 -5.63
C ASN A 19 -5.80 11.29 -6.61
N ARG A 20 -5.78 12.47 -7.27
CA ARG A 20 -6.75 12.89 -8.30
C ARG A 20 -6.12 12.95 -9.69
N VAL A 21 -5.58 11.83 -10.15
CA VAL A 21 -4.90 11.75 -11.46
C VAL A 21 -5.88 12.02 -12.61
N PRO A 22 -5.56 12.92 -13.56
CA PRO A 22 -6.40 13.16 -14.74
C PRO A 22 -6.62 11.87 -15.56
N GLU A 23 -7.81 11.69 -16.15
CA GLU A 23 -8.19 10.47 -16.87
C GLU A 23 -7.17 10.07 -17.95
N PHE A 24 -6.70 11.05 -18.72
CA PHE A 24 -5.71 10.85 -19.77
C PHE A 24 -4.32 10.46 -19.25
N LEU A 25 -4.06 10.50 -17.94
CA LEU A 25 -2.81 10.06 -17.30
C LEU A 25 -2.97 8.81 -16.42
N LYS A 26 -4.20 8.30 -16.22
CA LYS A 26 -4.42 7.08 -15.43
C LYS A 26 -3.65 5.87 -15.98
N ASP A 27 -3.62 5.72 -17.30
CA ASP A 27 -2.62 4.89 -17.96
C ASP A 27 -1.44 5.78 -18.38
N PRO A 28 -0.25 5.64 -17.76
CA PRO A 28 0.91 6.47 -18.07
C PRO A 28 1.57 6.13 -19.42
N PHE A 29 1.20 5.03 -20.06
CA PHE A 29 1.82 4.57 -21.30
C PHE A 29 0.85 4.68 -22.48
N TYR A 30 1.40 4.79 -23.67
CA TYR A 30 0.70 4.56 -24.93
C TYR A 30 1.52 3.58 -25.78
N ARG A 31 0.87 2.90 -26.71
CA ARG A 31 1.55 2.06 -27.70
C ARG A 31 1.75 2.84 -28.99
N ASP A 32 2.95 2.77 -29.55
CA ASP A 32 3.21 3.29 -30.89
C ASP A 32 2.71 2.33 -31.98
N HIS A 33 2.99 2.67 -33.24
CA HIS A 33 2.61 1.86 -34.39
C HIS A 33 3.36 0.52 -34.46
N GLU A 34 4.48 0.39 -33.76
CA GLU A 34 5.28 -0.84 -33.66
C GLU A 34 4.85 -1.72 -32.47
N GLY A 35 3.89 -1.24 -31.66
CA GLY A 35 3.39 -1.94 -30.48
C GLY A 35 4.26 -1.79 -29.24
N LEU A 36 5.25 -0.89 -29.26
CA LEU A 36 6.12 -0.61 -28.13
C LEU A 36 5.44 0.36 -27.16
N ASP A 37 5.57 0.06 -25.85
CA ASP A 37 5.05 0.91 -24.79
C ASP A 37 5.98 2.13 -24.56
N HIS A 38 5.43 3.33 -24.69
CA HIS A 38 6.12 4.60 -24.42
C HIS A 38 5.44 5.39 -23.33
N LEU A 39 6.23 6.09 -22.50
CA LEU A 39 5.68 7.05 -21.55
C LEU A 39 5.02 8.20 -22.28
N LYS A 40 3.83 8.62 -21.82
CA LYS A 40 3.14 9.78 -22.39
C LYS A 40 4.04 11.02 -22.33
N PRO A 41 4.05 11.88 -23.38
CA PRO A 41 4.99 13.01 -23.48
C PRO A 41 4.94 13.97 -22.27
N GLN A 42 3.76 14.16 -21.69
CA GLN A 42 3.57 15.01 -20.51
C GLN A 42 4.32 14.48 -19.28
N ILE A 43 4.42 13.15 -19.13
CA ILE A 43 5.18 12.51 -18.06
C ILE A 43 6.67 12.66 -18.35
N VAL A 44 7.11 12.46 -19.59
CA VAL A 44 8.51 12.65 -20.00
C VAL A 44 8.98 14.08 -19.71
N VAL A 45 8.18 15.08 -20.08
CA VAL A 45 8.45 16.49 -19.78
C VAL A 45 8.47 16.73 -18.28
N GLY A 46 7.48 16.22 -17.54
CA GLY A 46 7.36 16.42 -16.10
C GLY A 46 8.47 15.78 -15.27
N LEU A 47 9.02 14.65 -15.74
CA LEU A 47 10.21 14.01 -15.18
C LEU A 47 11.47 14.81 -15.54
N GLY A 48 11.61 15.21 -16.80
CA GLY A 48 12.78 15.92 -17.33
C GLY A 48 12.95 17.35 -16.83
N ASN A 49 11.89 17.98 -16.30
CA ASN A 49 11.94 19.31 -15.67
C ASN A 49 11.70 19.27 -14.14
N ALA A 50 11.67 18.07 -13.54
CA ALA A 50 11.43 17.83 -12.11
C ALA A 50 10.06 18.27 -11.55
N SER A 51 9.12 18.77 -12.37
CA SER A 51 7.82 19.26 -11.87
C SER A 51 7.00 18.17 -11.15
N ILE A 52 7.01 16.94 -11.65
CA ILE A 52 6.30 15.82 -10.99
C ILE A 52 6.92 15.54 -9.61
N TYR A 53 8.25 15.57 -9.51
CA TYR A 53 8.98 15.37 -8.26
C TYR A 53 8.69 16.46 -7.23
N CYS A 54 8.69 17.72 -7.68
CA CYS A 54 8.31 18.88 -6.87
C CYS A 54 6.91 18.71 -6.30
N GLN A 55 5.96 18.33 -7.14
CA GLN A 55 4.57 18.16 -6.73
C GLN A 55 4.40 17.02 -5.70
N VAL A 56 5.11 15.90 -5.88
CA VAL A 56 5.11 14.80 -4.91
C VAL A 56 5.62 15.28 -3.55
N LEU A 57 6.78 15.95 -3.50
CA LEU A 57 7.33 16.45 -2.25
C LEU A 57 6.43 17.51 -1.60
N SER A 58 5.87 18.41 -2.40
CA SER A 58 4.94 19.44 -1.91
C SER A 58 3.69 18.81 -1.29
N ASN A 59 3.14 17.74 -1.88
CA ASN A 59 1.99 17.04 -1.32
C ASN A 59 2.34 16.19 -0.08
N ILE A 60 3.51 15.55 -0.05
CA ILE A 60 3.97 14.76 1.11
C ILE A 60 4.14 15.66 2.35
N TYR A 61 4.76 16.83 2.17
CA TYR A 61 5.07 17.74 3.27
C TYR A 61 4.02 18.83 3.48
N SER A 62 3.08 19.00 2.54
CA SER A 62 2.18 20.16 2.50
C SER A 62 2.94 21.49 2.59
N ASP A 63 4.12 21.56 1.95
CA ASP A 63 5.05 22.69 2.02
C ASP A 63 5.25 23.30 0.61
N PRO A 64 4.90 24.58 0.40
CA PRO A 64 5.11 25.29 -0.86
C PRO A 64 6.57 25.39 -1.30
N ASN A 65 7.53 25.28 -0.38
CA ASN A 65 8.96 25.37 -0.69
C ASN A 65 9.43 24.29 -1.68
N TYR A 66 8.69 23.19 -1.81
CA TYR A 66 9.01 22.12 -2.75
C TYR A 66 8.43 22.33 -4.17
N GLN A 67 7.70 23.41 -4.44
CA GLN A 67 6.98 23.60 -5.72
C GLN A 67 7.89 23.88 -6.92
N SER A 68 9.12 24.37 -6.71
CA SER A 68 10.02 24.80 -7.78
C SER A 68 11.48 24.43 -7.48
N LEU A 69 11.77 23.14 -7.43
CA LEU A 69 13.13 22.61 -7.26
C LEU A 69 13.68 22.06 -8.57
N ASN A 70 15.00 22.16 -8.73
CA ASN A 70 15.71 21.44 -9.80
C ASN A 70 16.08 20.02 -9.33
N HIS A 71 16.54 19.14 -10.24
CA HIS A 71 16.85 17.75 -9.88
C HIS A 71 17.92 17.66 -8.81
N TRP A 72 18.93 18.53 -8.86
CA TRP A 72 19.97 18.57 -7.83
C TRP A 72 19.40 18.80 -6.43
N SER A 73 18.51 19.78 -6.26
CA SER A 73 17.82 20.05 -4.99
C SER A 73 16.92 18.90 -4.54
N ILE A 74 16.27 18.18 -5.48
CA ILE A 74 15.50 16.97 -5.17
C ILE A 74 16.42 15.88 -4.60
N LEU A 75 17.54 15.59 -5.26
CA LEU A 75 18.51 14.59 -4.80
C LEU A 75 19.09 14.96 -3.42
N GLN A 76 19.42 16.24 -3.21
CA GLN A 76 19.88 16.73 -1.91
C GLN A 76 18.81 16.58 -0.82
N THR A 77 17.55 16.86 -1.13
CA THR A 77 16.44 16.70 -0.18
C THR A 77 16.29 15.23 0.24
N LEU A 78 16.30 14.30 -0.73
CA LEU A 78 16.24 12.87 -0.45
C LEU A 78 17.41 12.40 0.44
N SER A 79 18.63 12.83 0.11
CA SER A 79 19.82 12.52 0.91
C SER A 79 19.74 13.09 2.34
N ARG A 80 19.33 14.35 2.51
CA ARG A 80 19.13 14.97 3.84
C ARG A 80 18.05 14.28 4.67
N LYS A 81 17.06 13.68 4.01
CA LYS A 81 16.02 12.87 4.65
C LYS A 81 16.48 11.44 4.95
N GLY A 82 17.74 11.10 4.65
CA GLY A 82 18.34 9.80 4.93
C GLY A 82 17.74 8.69 4.05
N VAL A 83 17.37 9.02 2.81
CA VAL A 83 16.92 8.05 1.81
C VAL A 83 18.12 7.65 0.96
N PRO A 84 18.45 6.34 0.88
CA PRO A 84 19.54 5.89 0.03
C PRO A 84 19.17 6.06 -1.44
N LEU A 85 20.07 6.66 -2.21
CA LEU A 85 20.02 6.66 -3.67
C LEU A 85 20.84 5.46 -4.14
N ASN A 86 20.19 4.47 -4.75
CA ASN A 86 20.86 3.27 -5.26
C ASN A 86 21.60 3.60 -6.56
N GLU A 87 22.71 4.32 -6.42
CA GLU A 87 23.62 4.66 -7.52
C GLU A 87 24.53 3.46 -7.80
N SER A 88 24.64 3.07 -9.08
CA SER A 88 25.73 2.18 -9.51
C SER A 88 26.89 3.02 -10.04
N PRO A 89 28.15 2.63 -9.82
CA PRO A 89 29.32 3.37 -10.33
C PRO A 89 29.25 3.66 -11.85
N ASP A 90 28.61 2.76 -12.61
CA ASP A 90 28.45 2.85 -14.06
C ASP A 90 27.33 3.80 -14.52
N LEU A 91 26.44 4.21 -13.61
CA LEU A 91 25.27 5.06 -13.90
C LEU A 91 25.13 6.13 -12.80
N PRO A 92 25.99 7.18 -12.83
CA PRO A 92 25.93 8.24 -11.83
C PRO A 92 24.62 9.01 -11.92
N LEU A 93 23.96 9.20 -10.78
CA LEU A 93 22.71 9.94 -10.69
C LEU A 93 23.00 11.44 -10.55
N THR A 94 23.02 12.15 -11.68
CA THR A 94 23.29 13.59 -11.73
C THR A 94 22.14 14.35 -12.37
N GLU A 95 22.04 15.65 -12.09
CA GLU A 95 21.07 16.53 -12.73
C GLU A 95 21.18 16.49 -14.27
N THR A 96 22.40 16.49 -14.80
CA THR A 96 22.65 16.38 -16.25
C THR A 96 22.02 15.13 -16.86
N VAL A 97 22.09 13.99 -16.17
CA VAL A 97 21.48 12.73 -16.63
C VAL A 97 19.95 12.82 -16.59
N LEU A 98 19.38 13.46 -15.57
CA LEU A 98 17.93 13.56 -15.37
C LEU A 98 17.25 14.62 -16.26
N ILE A 99 18.00 15.63 -16.73
CA ILE A 99 17.50 16.62 -17.70
C ILE A 99 17.52 16.05 -19.13
N GLN A 100 18.30 14.99 -19.39
CA GLN A 100 18.35 14.37 -20.72
C GLN A 100 17.04 13.64 -21.04
N THR A 101 16.27 14.21 -21.98
CA THR A 101 14.95 13.68 -22.41
C THR A 101 14.94 13.09 -23.82
N ASN A 102 16.04 13.17 -24.57
CA ASN A 102 16.16 12.64 -25.92
C ASN A 102 17.40 11.73 -26.09
N PRO A 103 17.30 10.42 -25.80
CA PRO A 103 16.18 9.74 -25.15
C PRO A 103 16.16 9.97 -23.63
N LEU A 104 14.97 9.85 -23.01
CA LEU A 104 14.81 9.93 -21.56
C LEU A 104 15.61 8.83 -20.86
N ARG A 105 16.43 9.21 -19.87
CA ARG A 105 17.20 8.27 -19.04
C ARG A 105 16.30 7.62 -17.99
N ILE A 106 15.36 6.79 -18.42
CA ILE A 106 14.30 6.24 -17.56
C ILE A 106 14.83 5.48 -16.33
N ASN A 107 15.93 4.76 -16.46
CA ASN A 107 16.54 4.05 -15.31
C ASN A 107 16.97 5.02 -14.20
N ALA A 108 17.52 6.19 -14.56
CA ALA A 108 17.88 7.21 -13.59
C ALA A 108 16.65 7.80 -12.90
N HIS A 109 15.58 8.07 -13.66
CA HIS A 109 14.31 8.53 -13.11
C HIS A 109 13.67 7.48 -12.19
N MET A 110 13.77 6.19 -12.53
CA MET A 110 13.27 5.12 -11.67
C MET A 110 13.97 5.07 -10.32
N THR A 111 15.28 5.32 -10.26
CA THR A 111 16.01 5.45 -8.97
C THR A 111 15.46 6.59 -8.12
N VAL A 112 15.15 7.75 -8.72
CA VAL A 112 14.53 8.89 -8.00
C VAL A 112 13.11 8.54 -7.53
N ILE A 113 12.31 7.88 -8.37
CA ILE A 113 10.94 7.45 -8.02
C ILE A 113 10.98 6.48 -6.83
N GLU A 114 11.87 5.49 -6.86
CA GLU A 114 12.04 4.54 -5.77
C GLU A 114 12.48 5.22 -4.47
N ALA A 115 13.39 6.20 -4.55
CA ALA A 115 13.77 7.00 -3.39
C ALA A 115 12.58 7.80 -2.83
N MET A 116 11.73 8.39 -3.68
CA MET A 116 10.50 9.05 -3.24
C MET A 116 9.50 8.07 -2.59
N MET A 117 9.40 6.84 -3.10
CA MET A 117 8.59 5.78 -2.50
C MET A 117 9.08 5.41 -1.10
N VAL A 118 10.40 5.29 -0.91
CA VAL A 118 11.01 5.08 0.41
C VAL A 118 10.74 6.26 1.34
N LEU A 119 10.91 7.49 0.84
CA LEU A 119 10.61 8.69 1.61
C LEU A 119 9.16 8.70 2.11
N TYR A 120 8.22 8.46 1.19
CA TYR A 120 6.80 8.41 1.51
C TYR A 120 6.49 7.36 2.59
N ALA A 121 6.96 6.13 2.40
CA ALA A 121 6.73 5.05 3.36
C ALA A 121 7.30 5.40 4.75
N LYS A 122 8.49 6.02 4.80
CA LYS A 122 9.13 6.49 6.03
C LYS A 122 8.34 7.58 6.75
N GLU A 123 7.79 8.56 6.01
CA GLU A 123 7.00 9.64 6.58
C GLU A 123 5.62 9.16 7.06
N VAL A 124 5.01 8.22 6.33
CA VAL A 124 3.72 7.63 6.71
C VAL A 124 3.84 6.69 7.91
N ALA A 125 4.77 5.73 7.84
CA ALA A 125 5.00 4.71 8.87
C ALA A 125 5.99 5.19 9.95
N SER A 126 5.76 6.39 10.48
CA SER A 126 6.58 6.90 11.57
C SER A 126 6.38 6.09 12.85
N SER A 127 7.43 5.95 13.66
CA SER A 127 7.41 5.14 14.90
C SER A 127 6.23 5.48 15.82
N GLY A 128 5.91 6.78 15.98
CA GLY A 128 4.78 7.23 16.78
C GLY A 128 3.44 6.76 16.23
N ARG A 129 3.20 6.89 14.91
CA ARG A 129 1.95 6.46 14.28
C ARG A 129 1.76 4.95 14.35
N ILE A 130 2.83 4.19 14.07
CA ILE A 130 2.80 2.73 14.16
C ILE A 130 2.52 2.30 15.61
N SER A 131 3.21 2.88 16.58
CA SER A 131 2.97 2.56 18.00
C SER A 131 1.52 2.83 18.39
N SER A 132 0.96 4.00 18.06
CA SER A 132 -0.45 4.31 18.34
C SER A 132 -1.43 3.33 17.67
N ALA A 133 -1.15 2.89 16.44
CA ALA A 133 -1.96 1.89 15.76
C ALA A 133 -1.91 0.54 16.50
N LEU A 134 -0.70 0.08 16.86
CA LEU A 134 -0.49 -1.17 17.58
C LEU A 134 -1.12 -1.18 18.97
N GLU A 135 -1.05 -0.07 19.69
CA GLU A 135 -1.69 0.07 21.01
C GLU A 135 -3.20 -0.09 20.91
N ARG A 136 -3.83 0.48 19.88
CA ARG A 136 -5.27 0.35 19.65
C ARG A 136 -5.68 -1.07 19.25
N ILE A 137 -4.88 -1.73 18.42
CA ILE A 137 -5.14 -3.11 17.96
C ILE A 137 -4.92 -4.13 19.09
N SER A 138 -3.90 -3.92 19.93
CA SER A 138 -3.51 -4.89 20.96
C SER A 138 -4.09 -4.60 22.34
N GLY A 139 -4.54 -3.37 22.60
CA GLY A 139 -5.01 -2.91 23.91
C GLY A 139 -3.89 -2.80 24.96
N ARG A 140 -2.62 -2.84 24.55
CA ARG A 140 -1.45 -2.78 25.43
C ARG A 140 -0.46 -1.76 24.90
N SER A 141 0.20 -1.03 25.80
CA SER A 141 1.29 -0.15 25.38
C SER A 141 2.46 -1.00 24.87
N THR A 142 2.76 -0.86 23.59
CA THR A 142 3.90 -1.54 22.97
C THR A 142 5.04 -0.54 22.80
N SER A 143 5.98 -0.51 23.74
CA SER A 143 7.24 0.21 23.54
C SER A 143 8.12 -0.59 22.59
N GLN A 144 7.88 -0.48 21.28
CA GLN A 144 8.78 -1.09 20.30
C GLN A 144 9.99 -0.17 20.06
N PRO A 145 11.21 -0.72 19.94
CA PRO A 145 12.37 0.06 19.52
C PRO A 145 12.12 0.68 18.14
N ALA A 146 12.83 1.76 17.82
CA ALA A 146 12.73 2.38 16.50
C ALA A 146 13.08 1.36 15.40
N GLN A 147 12.08 0.90 14.66
CA GLN A 147 12.24 -0.04 13.56
C GLN A 147 12.39 0.70 12.23
N HIS A 148 12.99 0.01 11.26
CA HIS A 148 12.93 0.43 9.87
C HIS A 148 11.46 0.48 9.41
N HIS A 149 11.06 1.50 8.64
CA HIS A 149 9.67 1.73 8.22
C HIS A 149 9.03 0.51 7.54
N GLU A 150 9.79 -0.26 6.76
CA GLU A 150 9.33 -1.51 6.17
C GLU A 150 8.96 -2.56 7.21
N ALA A 151 9.81 -2.76 8.22
CA ALA A 151 9.56 -3.72 9.31
C ALA A 151 8.39 -3.27 10.17
N ALA A 152 8.25 -1.96 10.39
CA ALA A 152 7.13 -1.38 11.12
C ALA A 152 5.78 -1.63 10.41
N LEU A 153 5.71 -1.44 9.09
CA LEU A 153 4.53 -1.76 8.28
C LEU A 153 4.21 -3.26 8.30
N LEU A 154 5.21 -4.12 8.15
CA LEU A 154 5.01 -5.56 8.20
C LEU A 154 4.53 -6.03 9.58
N GLY A 155 5.12 -5.48 10.64
CA GLY A 155 4.70 -5.68 12.01
C GLY A 155 3.25 -5.25 12.25
N TRP A 156 2.84 -4.10 11.72
CA TRP A 156 1.46 -3.65 11.75
C TRP A 156 0.50 -4.67 11.12
N VAL A 157 0.77 -5.13 9.89
CA VAL A 157 -0.06 -6.15 9.22
C VAL A 157 -0.16 -7.43 10.06
N SER A 158 0.97 -7.88 10.62
CA SER A 158 1.01 -9.09 11.46
C SER A 158 0.17 -8.94 12.74
N HIS A 159 0.17 -7.77 13.38
CA HIS A 159 -0.66 -7.50 14.56
C HIS A 159 -2.15 -7.45 14.19
N VAL A 160 -2.50 -6.88 13.05
CA VAL A 160 -3.88 -6.87 12.56
C VAL A 160 -4.38 -8.29 12.31
N CYS A 161 -3.60 -9.12 11.61
CA CYS A 161 -3.97 -10.52 11.36
C CYS A 161 -4.16 -11.30 12.67
N SER A 162 -3.27 -11.08 13.65
CA SER A 162 -3.39 -11.69 14.98
C SER A 162 -4.61 -11.20 15.76
N ALA A 163 -4.99 -9.93 15.60
CA ALA A 163 -6.19 -9.38 16.21
C ALA A 163 -7.47 -9.90 15.54
N LEU A 164 -7.48 -10.04 14.22
CA LEU A 164 -8.57 -10.67 13.49
C LEU A 164 -8.79 -12.11 13.93
N LYS A 165 -7.71 -12.91 14.03
CA LYS A 165 -7.78 -14.29 14.52
C LYS A 165 -8.43 -14.37 15.91
N ARG A 166 -7.98 -13.53 16.85
CA ARG A 166 -8.58 -13.46 18.21
C ARG A 166 -10.06 -13.10 18.18
N ARG A 167 -10.50 -12.22 17.27
CA ARG A 167 -11.92 -11.88 17.09
C ARG A 167 -12.70 -13.09 16.57
N ILE A 168 -12.19 -13.79 15.56
CA ILE A 168 -12.81 -15.01 15.01
C ILE A 168 -12.95 -16.09 16.09
N ASP A 169 -11.88 -16.36 16.84
CA ASP A 169 -11.87 -17.36 17.91
C ASP A 169 -12.93 -17.03 18.99
N TYR A 170 -13.04 -15.75 19.38
CA TYR A 170 -14.02 -15.29 20.35
C TYR A 170 -15.46 -15.46 19.84
N GLU A 171 -15.74 -15.09 18.59
CA GLU A 171 -17.06 -15.24 17.97
C GLU A 171 -17.46 -16.73 17.85
N GLN A 172 -16.52 -17.62 17.53
CA GLN A 172 -16.75 -19.05 17.43
C GLN A 172 -16.97 -19.74 18.79
N ALA A 173 -16.26 -19.30 19.83
CA ALA A 173 -16.39 -19.83 21.19
C ALA A 173 -17.69 -19.39 21.88
N ASN A 174 -18.10 -18.13 21.70
CA ASN A 174 -19.29 -17.56 22.34
C ASN A 174 -20.58 -17.70 21.52
N GLY A 175 -20.55 -18.42 20.39
CA GLY A 175 -21.76 -18.91 19.72
C GLY A 175 -22.73 -17.83 19.26
N GLY A 176 -22.22 -16.71 18.72
CA GLY A 176 -23.01 -15.78 17.91
C GLY A 176 -24.40 -15.41 18.47
N GLY A 177 -24.47 -14.64 19.56
CA GLY A 177 -25.77 -14.19 20.04
C GLY A 177 -25.73 -13.20 21.20
N GLY A 178 -26.07 -11.93 20.92
CA GLY A 178 -26.45 -10.97 21.97
C GLY A 178 -26.35 -9.50 21.60
N GLY A 179 -27.21 -8.99 20.70
CA GLY A 179 -27.49 -7.55 20.60
C GLY A 179 -27.53 -6.97 19.17
N SER A 180 -28.74 -6.77 18.66
CA SER A 180 -29.13 -5.96 17.47
C SER A 180 -28.47 -6.28 16.11
N GLY A 181 -29.22 -7.03 15.28
CA GLY A 181 -29.45 -6.64 13.87
C GLY A 181 -28.45 -7.06 12.78
N SER A 182 -27.43 -7.87 13.05
CA SER A 182 -26.60 -8.47 11.99
C SER A 182 -26.41 -9.97 12.22
N GLY A 183 -26.59 -10.77 11.17
CA GLY A 183 -26.67 -12.25 11.21
C GLY A 183 -25.38 -12.95 11.64
N GLY A 184 -24.99 -12.81 12.91
CA GLY A 184 -23.80 -13.38 13.50
C GLY A 184 -24.01 -14.81 14.00
N GLY A 185 -24.13 -15.77 13.09
CA GLY A 185 -23.86 -17.18 13.39
C GLY A 185 -22.38 -17.52 13.15
N PRO A 186 -21.87 -18.66 13.65
CA PRO A 186 -20.53 -19.11 13.29
C PRO A 186 -20.41 -19.24 11.78
N ALA A 187 -19.30 -18.80 11.19
CA ALA A 187 -19.07 -18.95 9.76
C ALA A 187 -19.01 -20.43 9.41
N VAL A 188 -19.84 -20.87 8.47
CA VAL A 188 -19.94 -22.25 8.02
C VAL A 188 -19.64 -22.37 6.54
N ASP A 189 -19.16 -23.54 6.12
CA ASP A 189 -19.01 -23.90 4.71
C ASP A 189 -20.37 -24.26 4.07
N GLU A 190 -20.35 -24.61 2.79
CA GLU A 190 -21.54 -25.03 2.02
C GLU A 190 -22.25 -26.26 2.60
N TYR A 191 -21.58 -27.02 3.47
CA TYR A 191 -22.08 -28.22 4.14
C TYR A 191 -22.54 -27.94 5.59
N GLY A 192 -22.51 -26.69 6.03
CA GLY A 192 -22.87 -26.29 7.38
C GLY A 192 -21.82 -26.61 8.44
N GLN A 193 -20.60 -27.01 8.05
CA GLN A 193 -19.49 -27.21 8.98
C GLN A 193 -18.82 -25.88 9.32
N ARG A 194 -18.42 -25.71 10.58
CA ARG A 194 -17.74 -24.48 11.02
C ARG A 194 -16.39 -24.34 10.32
N LEU A 195 -16.14 -23.17 9.76
CA LEU A 195 -14.84 -22.84 9.18
C LEU A 195 -13.78 -22.71 10.28
N PRO A 196 -12.61 -23.33 10.13
CA PRO A 196 -11.53 -23.20 11.11
C PRO A 196 -10.99 -21.77 11.10
N SER A 197 -10.62 -21.29 12.29
CA SER A 197 -9.90 -20.02 12.44
C SER A 197 -8.52 -20.11 11.76
N PRO A 198 -8.15 -19.16 10.90
CA PRO A 198 -6.89 -19.21 10.17
C PRO A 198 -5.70 -19.04 11.13
N ASP A 199 -4.73 -19.95 11.07
CA ASP A 199 -3.49 -19.85 11.86
C ASP A 199 -2.37 -19.22 11.04
N ILE A 200 -2.27 -17.90 11.13
CA ILE A 200 -1.31 -17.11 10.36
C ILE A 200 -0.08 -16.85 11.24
N PRO A 201 1.12 -17.34 10.84
CA PRO A 201 2.34 -17.04 11.57
C PRO A 201 2.67 -15.55 11.50
N PRO A 202 3.42 -15.01 12.49
CA PRO A 202 3.88 -13.62 12.43
C PRO A 202 4.75 -13.36 11.19
N LEU A 203 4.46 -12.27 10.49
CA LEU A 203 5.12 -11.95 9.24
C LEU A 203 6.57 -11.52 9.45
N ARG A 204 7.48 -12.05 8.63
CA ARG A 204 8.92 -11.75 8.70
C ARG A 204 9.49 -11.18 7.42
N ASP A 205 8.86 -11.47 6.28
CA ASP A 205 9.31 -11.05 4.96
C ASP A 205 8.13 -10.65 4.08
N PHE A 206 8.33 -9.70 3.17
CA PHE A 206 7.30 -9.27 2.22
C PHE A 206 6.85 -10.37 1.26
N ARG A 207 7.65 -11.43 1.06
CA ARG A 207 7.27 -12.61 0.29
C ARG A 207 6.06 -13.35 0.88
N GLU A 208 5.84 -13.24 2.19
CA GLU A 208 4.71 -13.85 2.88
C GLU A 208 3.39 -13.09 2.64
N LEU A 209 3.43 -11.96 1.91
CA LEU A 209 2.24 -11.23 1.48
C LEU A 209 1.82 -11.57 0.04
N CYS A 210 2.62 -12.36 -0.69
CA CYS A 210 2.41 -12.64 -2.11
C CYS A 210 1.21 -13.54 -2.41
N ASP A 211 0.72 -14.28 -1.41
CA ASP A 211 -0.50 -15.09 -1.50
C ASP A 211 -1.78 -14.26 -1.28
N GLY A 212 -1.64 -12.98 -0.98
CA GLY A 212 -2.74 -12.05 -0.73
C GLY A 212 -3.53 -12.27 0.56
N VAL A 213 -3.26 -13.34 1.32
CA VAL A 213 -4.05 -13.72 2.51
C VAL A 213 -4.02 -12.62 3.55
N CYS A 214 -2.81 -12.21 3.96
CA CYS A 214 -2.65 -11.20 5.00
C CYS A 214 -3.13 -9.81 4.54
N LEU A 215 -3.04 -9.51 3.24
CA LEU A 215 -3.55 -8.26 2.67
C LEU A 215 -5.09 -8.23 2.68
N ALA A 216 -5.74 -9.34 2.33
CA ALA A 216 -7.19 -9.46 2.36
C ALA A 216 -7.71 -9.46 3.81
N TYR A 217 -7.02 -10.12 4.73
CA TYR A 217 -7.37 -10.10 6.16
C TYR A 217 -7.13 -8.74 6.82
N LEU A 218 -6.13 -7.99 6.39
CA LEU A 218 -5.97 -6.59 6.79
C LEU A 218 -7.26 -5.80 6.49
N ILE A 219 -7.80 -5.94 5.28
CA ILE A 219 -9.06 -5.30 4.89
C ILE A 219 -10.22 -5.88 5.70
N SER A 220 -10.27 -7.19 5.88
CA SER A 220 -11.35 -7.85 6.64
C SER A 220 -11.43 -7.36 8.09
N TYR A 221 -10.28 -7.09 8.72
CA TYR A 221 -10.24 -6.53 10.06
C TYR A 221 -10.84 -5.11 10.12
N TYR A 222 -10.43 -4.23 9.22
CA TYR A 222 -10.89 -2.84 9.20
C TYR A 222 -12.28 -2.67 8.59
N CYS A 223 -12.68 -3.52 7.65
CA CYS A 223 -13.91 -3.41 6.87
C CYS A 223 -14.66 -4.75 6.79
N PRO A 224 -15.03 -5.38 7.91
CA PRO A 224 -15.56 -6.76 7.95
C PRO A 224 -16.87 -6.94 7.19
N LYS A 225 -17.66 -5.87 7.05
CA LYS A 225 -18.93 -5.88 6.29
C LYS A 225 -18.71 -5.94 4.77
N LEU A 226 -17.58 -5.43 4.29
CA LEU A 226 -17.25 -5.36 2.86
C LEU A 226 -16.38 -6.54 2.43
N VAL A 227 -15.48 -6.98 3.30
CA VAL A 227 -14.64 -8.16 3.08
C VAL A 227 -14.79 -9.09 4.29
N PRO A 228 -15.79 -9.99 4.28
CA PRO A 228 -15.90 -11.01 5.31
C PRO A 228 -14.69 -11.94 5.27
N TRP A 229 -14.13 -12.28 6.43
CA TRP A 229 -12.95 -13.15 6.50
C TRP A 229 -13.12 -14.51 5.82
N PRO A 230 -14.32 -15.14 5.75
CA PRO A 230 -14.50 -16.40 5.02
C PRO A 230 -14.32 -16.31 3.51
N SER A 231 -14.36 -15.09 2.94
CA SER A 231 -14.15 -14.90 1.50
C SER A 231 -12.69 -15.06 1.07
N VAL A 232 -11.76 -15.08 2.03
CA VAL A 232 -10.32 -15.21 1.80
C VAL A 232 -9.95 -16.69 1.73
N HIS A 233 -9.30 -17.09 0.65
CA HIS A 233 -8.82 -18.46 0.48
C HIS A 233 -7.53 -18.65 1.27
N PHE A 234 -7.62 -19.36 2.38
CA PHE A 234 -6.47 -19.70 3.22
C PHE A 234 -6.12 -21.18 3.11
N ASN A 235 -4.95 -21.47 2.54
CA ASN A 235 -4.38 -22.80 2.40
C ASN A 235 -2.92 -22.75 2.87
N HIS A 236 -2.44 -23.78 3.59
CA HIS A 236 -1.02 -23.86 4.01
C HIS A 236 -0.06 -23.91 2.81
N VAL A 237 -0.54 -24.43 1.67
CA VAL A 237 0.16 -24.39 0.39
C VAL A 237 -0.79 -23.71 -0.60
N PRO A 238 -0.75 -22.37 -0.74
CA PRO A 238 -1.67 -21.65 -1.59
C PRO A 238 -1.41 -21.98 -3.07
N THR A 239 -2.47 -22.17 -3.83
CA THR A 239 -2.37 -22.26 -5.29
C THR A 239 -2.20 -20.85 -5.90
N ILE A 240 -1.82 -20.80 -7.18
CA ILE A 240 -1.78 -19.52 -7.92
C ILE A 240 -3.18 -18.92 -8.00
N GLU A 241 -4.20 -19.76 -8.18
CA GLU A 241 -5.60 -19.32 -8.22
C GLU A 241 -6.05 -18.69 -6.90
N ASP A 242 -5.74 -19.32 -5.77
CA ASP A 242 -6.00 -18.75 -4.43
C ASP A 242 -5.30 -17.41 -4.24
N SER A 243 -4.04 -17.33 -4.67
CA SER A 243 -3.23 -16.11 -4.53
C SER A 243 -3.83 -14.96 -5.36
N ILE A 244 -4.17 -15.23 -6.61
CA ILE A 244 -4.78 -14.24 -7.51
C ILE A 244 -6.16 -13.83 -6.98
N HIS A 245 -6.98 -14.76 -6.51
CA HIS A 245 -8.28 -14.47 -5.89
C HIS A 245 -8.13 -13.52 -4.71
N ASN A 246 -7.25 -13.82 -3.76
CA ASN A 246 -7.03 -13.00 -2.59
C ASN A 246 -6.50 -11.59 -2.94
N ILE A 247 -5.60 -11.49 -3.92
CA ILE A 247 -5.09 -10.18 -4.37
C ILE A 247 -6.17 -9.39 -5.13
N LEU A 248 -7.05 -10.07 -5.88
CA LEU A 248 -8.20 -9.43 -6.52
C LEU A 248 -9.17 -8.86 -5.51
N ILE A 249 -9.37 -9.49 -4.35
CA ILE A 249 -10.15 -8.90 -3.24
C ILE A 249 -9.56 -7.53 -2.86
N VAL A 250 -8.23 -7.47 -2.67
CA VAL A 250 -7.52 -6.24 -2.29
C VAL A 250 -7.63 -5.16 -3.37
N SER A 251 -7.42 -5.55 -4.63
CA SER A 251 -7.48 -4.64 -5.78
C SER A 251 -8.88 -4.07 -5.98
N ASN A 252 -9.90 -4.93 -6.03
CA ASN A 252 -11.31 -4.54 -6.18
C ASN A 252 -11.80 -3.69 -5.01
N PHE A 253 -11.40 -4.03 -3.79
CA PHE A 253 -11.73 -3.22 -2.62
C PHE A 253 -11.14 -1.82 -2.74
N SER A 254 -9.87 -1.72 -3.13
CA SER A 254 -9.16 -0.45 -3.28
C SER A 254 -9.79 0.46 -4.33
N GLU A 255 -10.32 -0.10 -5.42
CA GLU A 255 -10.98 0.65 -6.47
C GLU A 255 -12.39 1.12 -6.08
N ARG A 256 -13.16 0.27 -5.37
CA ARG A 256 -14.60 0.50 -5.15
C ARG A 256 -14.94 1.21 -3.84
N ASN A 257 -14.14 1.02 -2.79
CA ASN A 257 -14.52 1.42 -1.42
C ASN A 257 -13.62 2.50 -0.82
N LEU A 258 -12.42 2.70 -1.36
CA LEU A 258 -11.52 3.76 -0.92
C LEU A 258 -11.81 5.07 -1.68
N PRO A 259 -11.50 6.23 -1.09
CA PRO A 259 -11.69 7.53 -1.75
C PRO A 259 -10.85 7.70 -3.03
N TYR A 260 -9.80 6.90 -3.16
CA TYR A 260 -8.93 6.81 -4.33
C TYR A 260 -8.27 5.43 -4.35
N SER A 261 -7.93 4.94 -5.55
CA SER A 261 -7.25 3.66 -5.68
C SER A 261 -5.79 3.78 -5.23
N VAL A 262 -5.40 2.90 -4.31
CA VAL A 262 -4.03 2.73 -3.81
C VAL A 262 -3.31 1.56 -4.50
N PHE A 263 -4.05 0.75 -5.27
CA PHE A 263 -3.54 -0.46 -5.91
C PHE A 263 -3.03 -0.12 -7.31
N HIS A 264 -1.71 0.09 -7.43
CA HIS A 264 -1.07 0.51 -8.68
C HIS A 264 -0.38 -0.63 -9.45
N MET A 265 -0.36 -1.83 -8.87
CA MET A 265 0.18 -3.06 -9.46
C MET A 265 -0.92 -3.83 -10.20
N THR A 266 -0.54 -4.86 -10.94
CA THR A 266 -1.47 -5.94 -11.33
C THR A 266 -1.44 -7.05 -10.27
N PRO A 267 -2.49 -7.88 -10.14
CA PRO A 267 -2.45 -9.01 -9.21
C PRO A 267 -1.24 -9.93 -9.43
N GLU A 268 -0.90 -10.19 -10.69
CA GLU A 268 0.22 -11.04 -11.10
C GLU A 268 1.58 -10.48 -10.65
N ASP A 269 1.74 -9.16 -10.59
CA ASP A 269 2.98 -8.52 -10.12
C ASP A 269 3.30 -8.87 -8.67
N ILE A 270 2.28 -9.09 -7.85
CA ILE A 270 2.41 -9.46 -6.43
C ILE A 270 2.62 -10.97 -6.32
N THR A 271 1.80 -11.80 -6.99
CA THR A 271 1.90 -13.27 -6.93
C THR A 271 3.27 -13.77 -7.37
N TYR A 272 3.85 -13.17 -8.41
CA TYR A 272 5.16 -13.56 -8.95
C TYR A 272 6.33 -12.69 -8.45
N MET A 273 6.17 -11.99 -7.32
CA MET A 273 7.17 -11.04 -6.83
C MET A 273 8.54 -11.70 -6.58
N ARG A 274 9.51 -11.45 -7.47
CA ARG A 274 10.94 -11.80 -7.32
C ARG A 274 11.77 -10.62 -6.78
N GLY A 275 11.29 -9.97 -5.73
CA GLY A 275 11.94 -8.82 -5.07
C GLY A 275 11.84 -7.46 -5.82
N ALA A 276 11.72 -7.47 -7.15
CA ALA A 276 11.65 -6.24 -7.96
C ALA A 276 10.44 -5.34 -7.63
N MET A 277 9.34 -5.91 -7.13
CA MET A 277 8.11 -5.20 -6.77
C MET A 277 8.01 -4.86 -5.27
N LYS A 278 9.02 -5.22 -4.46
CA LYS A 278 8.98 -5.04 -3.00
C LYS A 278 8.65 -3.59 -2.63
N GLN A 279 9.30 -2.61 -3.27
CA GLN A 279 9.06 -1.20 -2.96
C GLN A 279 7.63 -0.76 -3.31
N ASN A 280 7.04 -1.30 -4.38
CA ASN A 280 5.65 -1.04 -4.76
C ASN A 280 4.67 -1.63 -3.73
N LEU A 281 4.98 -2.81 -3.19
CA LEU A 281 4.21 -3.40 -2.10
C LEU A 281 4.36 -2.62 -0.80
N VAL A 282 5.56 -2.12 -0.48
CA VAL A 282 5.79 -1.26 0.70
C VAL A 282 4.93 0.00 0.63
N VAL A 283 4.88 0.69 -0.51
CA VAL A 283 4.04 1.89 -0.62
C VAL A 283 2.55 1.57 -0.67
N LEU A 284 2.14 0.40 -1.19
CA LEU A 284 0.76 -0.07 -1.05
C LEU A 284 0.39 -0.23 0.42
N LEU A 285 1.25 -0.85 1.24
CA LEU A 285 1.03 -0.96 2.68
C LEU A 285 1.00 0.41 3.37
N ALA A 286 1.90 1.32 2.99
CA ALA A 286 1.90 2.68 3.53
C ALA A 286 0.60 3.41 3.17
N ASP A 287 0.11 3.25 1.94
CA ASP A 287 -1.15 3.83 1.50
C ASP A 287 -2.35 3.25 2.26
N LEU A 288 -2.41 1.92 2.43
CA LEU A 288 -3.42 1.25 3.24
C LEU A 288 -3.36 1.72 4.70
N PHE A 289 -2.17 1.84 5.27
CA PHE A 289 -1.98 2.40 6.62
C PHE A 289 -2.51 3.83 6.68
N ASN A 290 -2.20 4.67 5.70
CA ASN A 290 -2.71 6.04 5.67
C ASN A 290 -4.25 6.08 5.64
N VAL A 291 -4.92 5.26 4.85
CA VAL A 291 -6.39 5.26 4.75
C VAL A 291 -7.11 4.44 5.83
N PHE A 292 -6.40 3.62 6.60
CA PHE A 292 -6.97 2.82 7.68
C PHE A 292 -6.61 3.32 9.08
N GLU A 293 -5.53 4.07 9.24
CA GLU A 293 -4.99 4.45 10.56
C GLU A 293 -4.82 5.95 10.75
N ILE A 294 -4.43 6.69 9.70
CA ILE A 294 -4.13 8.13 9.81
C ILE A 294 -5.34 8.97 9.40
N HIS A 295 -5.91 8.66 8.24
CA HIS A 295 -7.06 9.35 7.64
C HIS A 295 -8.11 8.29 7.25
N PRO A 296 -8.85 7.76 8.24
CA PRO A 296 -9.68 6.58 8.03
C PRO A 296 -10.75 6.82 6.95
N ALA A 297 -10.78 5.96 5.94
CA ALA A 297 -11.83 5.97 4.94
C ALA A 297 -13.19 5.64 5.59
N LYS A 298 -14.29 6.10 4.97
CA LYS A 298 -15.65 5.94 5.52
C LYS A 298 -16.05 4.48 5.77
N CYS A 299 -15.45 3.54 5.05
CA CYS A 299 -15.70 2.12 5.19
C CYS A 299 -15.02 1.46 6.40
N VAL A 300 -14.08 2.16 7.05
CA VAL A 300 -13.29 1.63 8.16
C VAL A 300 -14.11 1.62 9.45
N CYS A 301 -14.11 0.49 10.13
CA CYS A 301 -14.76 0.26 11.41
C CYS A 301 -13.71 -0.12 12.47
N TYR A 302 -13.50 0.74 13.46
CA TYR A 302 -12.66 0.40 14.60
C TYR A 302 -13.47 -0.28 15.71
N PRO A 303 -12.85 -1.21 16.46
CA PRO A 303 -13.36 -1.58 17.78
C PRO A 303 -13.53 -0.31 18.64
N GLY A 304 -14.76 0.03 19.02
CA GLY A 304 -15.10 1.20 19.84
C GLY A 304 -15.71 2.41 19.12
N MET A 305 -15.72 2.46 17.77
CA MET A 305 -16.38 3.57 17.04
C MET A 305 -17.91 3.46 16.96
N GLU A 306 -18.48 2.30 17.28
CA GLU A 306 -19.93 2.08 17.29
C GLU A 306 -20.68 2.94 18.33
N GLN A 307 -19.97 3.53 19.30
CA GLN A 307 -20.56 4.40 20.33
C GLN A 307 -20.65 5.89 19.93
N GLN A 308 -19.95 6.34 18.89
CA GLN A 308 -19.94 7.77 18.48
C GLN A 308 -20.89 8.10 17.33
N GLN A 309 -21.36 7.12 16.56
CA GLN A 309 -22.33 7.37 15.49
C GLN A 309 -23.77 7.54 16.00
N VAL A 310 -24.05 7.18 17.26
CA VAL A 310 -25.40 7.26 17.85
C VAL A 310 -25.68 8.61 18.52
N THR A 311 -24.68 9.48 18.70
CA THR A 311 -24.82 10.78 19.39
C THR A 311 -24.89 11.99 18.46
N GLY A 312 -25.05 11.78 17.15
CA GLY A 312 -25.03 12.83 16.14
C GLY A 312 -26.23 12.83 15.18
N GLU A 313 -27.40 12.41 15.64
CA GLU A 313 -28.70 12.68 14.99
C GLU A 313 -29.52 13.68 15.81
#